data_AF-A0A9D8IXE8-F1
#
_entry.id   AF-A0A9D8IXE8-F1
#
_cell.length_a   1.000
_cell.length_b   1.000
_cell.length_c   1.000
_cell.angle_alpha   90.00
_cell.angle_beta   90.00
_cell.angle_gamma   90.00
#
_symmetry.space_group_name_H-M   'P 1'
#
loop_
_entity.id
_entity.type
_entity.pdbx_description
1 polymer ?
#
loop_
_entity_poly.entity_id
_entity_poly.type
_entity_poly.pdbx_seq_one_letter_code
_entity_poly.pdbx_strand_id
1 'polypeptide(L)'
;MPELVELKYDLWERGLEFEYFHAAEDTQRTRDQVFEILGHHIGAFTVDSIVVEKRKTNPVLQQNLGRFYKKVLDILIRFLIQRCHANCEQIFVITDLLPIEKKRKELEKGIKTTLAQWTSDHQRTYHVFHYASKSDLNLQIIDYLNWAIYRKWERGDSRSYDLVRSCVRSEFEVFKSGTNIYY
;
A
#
# COMPACT_ATOMS: atom_id res chain seq x y z
N MET A 1 -11.93 -1.41 13.64
CA MET A 1 -12.93 -0.83 12.74
C MET A 1 -14.01 -1.89 12.45
N PRO A 2 -14.87 -2.20 13.44
CA PRO A 2 -15.99 -3.14 13.26
C PRO A 2 -16.97 -2.75 12.15
N GLU A 3 -17.07 -1.45 11.86
CA GLU A 3 -18.03 -0.87 10.93
C GLU A 3 -17.85 -1.35 9.48
N LEU A 4 -16.61 -1.70 9.08
CA LEU A 4 -16.38 -2.33 7.77
C LEU A 4 -16.98 -3.74 7.71
N VAL A 5 -16.92 -4.48 8.81
CA VAL A 5 -17.53 -5.82 8.88
C VAL A 5 -19.04 -5.71 8.85
N GLU A 6 -19.60 -4.75 9.58
CA GLU A 6 -21.04 -4.43 9.57
C GLU A 6 -21.50 -4.03 8.16
N LEU A 7 -20.79 -3.12 7.49
CA LEU A 7 -21.08 -2.74 6.11
C LEU A 7 -21.08 -3.95 5.17
N LYS A 8 -20.16 -4.91 5.36
CA LYS A 8 -20.14 -6.12 4.55
C LYS A 8 -21.46 -6.90 4.68
N TYR A 9 -21.94 -7.08 5.91
CA TYR A 9 -23.20 -7.78 6.17
C TYR A 9 -24.40 -7.01 5.64
N ASP A 10 -24.45 -5.68 5.82
CA ASP A 10 -25.49 -4.83 5.25
C ASP A 10 -25.59 -4.96 3.72
N LEU A 11 -24.44 -5.07 3.04
CA LEU A 11 -24.40 -5.23 1.59
C LEU A 11 -24.86 -6.62 1.16
N TRP A 12 -24.55 -7.67 1.93
CA TRP A 12 -25.07 -9.02 1.71
C TRP A 12 -26.59 -9.07 1.86
N GLU A 13 -27.15 -8.41 2.88
CA GLU A 13 -28.61 -8.32 3.08
C GLU A 13 -29.31 -7.60 1.90
N ARG A 14 -28.60 -6.67 1.25
CA ARG A 14 -29.07 -5.98 0.04
C ARG A 14 -28.87 -6.80 -1.24
N GLY A 15 -28.34 -8.02 -1.15
CA GLY A 15 -28.15 -8.95 -2.25
C GLY A 15 -26.84 -8.79 -3.03
N LEU A 16 -25.84 -8.06 -2.50
CA LEU A 16 -24.51 -8.02 -3.11
C LEU A 16 -23.71 -9.23 -2.62
N GLU A 17 -23.13 -9.99 -3.55
CA GLU A 17 -22.32 -11.17 -3.24
C GLU A 17 -20.83 -10.88 -3.47
N PHE A 18 -20.05 -10.85 -2.39
CA PHE A 18 -18.60 -10.66 -2.43
C PHE A 18 -17.96 -11.16 -1.12
N GLU A 19 -16.69 -11.60 -1.20
CA GLU A 19 -15.98 -12.17 -0.04
C GLU A 19 -15.27 -11.10 0.80
N TYR A 20 -14.76 -10.03 0.16
CA TYR A 20 -13.97 -8.96 0.76
C TYR A 20 -14.03 -7.68 -0.09
N PHE A 21 -13.71 -6.52 0.50
CA PHE A 21 -13.67 -5.26 -0.24
C PHE A 21 -12.44 -5.15 -1.13
N HIS A 22 -12.62 -4.65 -2.36
CA HIS A 22 -11.55 -4.41 -3.32
C HIS A 22 -11.90 -3.21 -4.19
N ALA A 23 -11.23 -2.07 -4.00
CA ALA A 23 -11.65 -0.77 -4.50
C ALA A 23 -11.77 -0.71 -6.04
N ALA A 24 -10.97 -1.50 -6.77
CA ALA A 24 -11.05 -1.56 -8.22
C ALA A 24 -12.28 -2.33 -8.75
N GLU A 25 -12.82 -3.25 -7.95
CA GLU A 25 -13.97 -4.11 -8.30
C GLU A 25 -15.28 -3.58 -7.72
N ASP A 26 -15.19 -2.94 -6.56
CA ASP A 26 -16.33 -2.38 -5.85
C ASP A 26 -17.06 -1.29 -6.65
N THR A 27 -18.39 -1.29 -6.53
CA THR A 27 -19.24 -0.25 -7.12
C THR A 27 -18.90 1.12 -6.54
N GLN A 28 -19.25 2.20 -7.26
CA GLN A 28 -19.04 3.54 -6.72
C GLN A 28 -19.76 3.74 -5.38
N ARG A 29 -20.97 3.21 -5.23
CA ARG A 29 -21.75 3.29 -4.00
C ARG A 29 -21.04 2.58 -2.84
N THR A 30 -20.55 1.36 -3.07
CA THR A 30 -19.75 0.62 -2.08
C THR A 30 -18.51 1.42 -1.69
N ARG A 31 -17.81 2.00 -2.68
CA ARG A 31 -16.63 2.82 -2.40
C ARG A 31 -16.94 4.02 -1.53
N ASP A 32 -18.01 4.73 -1.84
CA ASP A 32 -18.42 5.92 -1.08
C ASP A 32 -18.70 5.55 0.39
N GLN A 33 -19.38 4.41 0.64
CA GLN A 33 -19.65 3.92 2.00
C GLN A 33 -18.36 3.50 2.74
N VAL A 34 -17.42 2.83 2.05
CA VAL A 34 -16.13 2.48 2.66
C VAL A 34 -15.33 3.74 3.00
N PHE A 35 -15.22 4.71 2.09
CA PHE A 35 -14.49 5.96 2.36
C PHE A 35 -15.15 6.81 3.46
N GLU A 36 -16.47 6.78 3.59
CA GLU A 36 -17.17 7.40 4.71
C GLU A 36 -16.72 6.80 6.05
N ILE A 37 -16.67 5.47 6.15
CA ILE A 37 -16.15 4.78 7.34
C ILE A 37 -14.69 5.14 7.58
N LEU A 38 -13.83 5.07 6.55
CA LEU A 38 -12.41 5.44 6.69
C LEU A 38 -12.25 6.90 7.16
N GLY A 39 -13.11 7.80 6.70
CA GLY A 39 -13.14 9.20 7.08
C GLY A 39 -13.33 9.42 8.59
N HIS A 40 -14.09 8.54 9.25
CA HIS A 40 -14.27 8.58 10.71
C HIS A 40 -13.07 8.05 11.49
N HIS A 41 -12.18 7.30 10.84
CA HIS A 41 -11.06 6.60 11.47
C HIS A 41 -9.67 7.10 11.02
N ILE A 42 -9.60 8.26 10.36
CA ILE A 42 -8.35 8.83 9.81
C ILE A 42 -7.22 8.88 10.86
N GLY A 43 -7.54 9.18 12.13
CA GLY A 43 -6.54 9.27 13.20
C GLY A 43 -5.94 7.93 13.64
N ALA A 44 -6.49 6.80 13.18
CA ALA A 44 -6.06 5.46 13.59
C ALA A 44 -4.84 4.93 12.80
N PHE A 45 -4.50 5.55 11.67
CA PHE A 45 -3.39 5.10 10.83
C PHE A 45 -2.71 6.28 10.11
N THR A 46 -1.53 6.01 9.59
CA THR A 46 -0.74 6.97 8.83
C THR A 46 -0.30 6.34 7.52
N VAL A 47 -0.41 7.09 6.44
CA VAL A 47 -0.09 6.64 5.08
C VAL A 47 1.12 7.40 4.57
N ASP A 48 2.13 6.65 4.14
CA ASP A 48 3.21 7.14 3.29
C ASP A 48 3.12 6.41 1.96
N SER A 49 3.09 7.17 0.88
CA SER A 49 2.95 6.63 -0.47
C SER A 49 4.03 7.16 -1.39
N ILE A 50 4.43 6.31 -2.33
CA ILE A 50 5.32 6.69 -3.42
C ILE A 50 4.63 6.45 -4.74
N VAL A 51 4.78 7.41 -5.65
CA VAL A 51 4.26 7.35 -7.01
C VAL A 51 5.41 7.07 -7.95
N VAL A 52 5.22 6.09 -8.85
CA VAL A 52 6.27 5.66 -9.76
C VAL A 52 5.75 5.71 -11.19
N GLU A 53 6.19 6.71 -11.94
CA GLU A 53 5.99 6.73 -13.38
C GLU A 53 6.95 5.74 -14.05
N LYS A 54 6.42 4.61 -14.50
CA LYS A 54 7.21 3.51 -15.10
C LYS A 54 8.08 3.99 -16.27
N ARG A 55 7.57 4.90 -17.10
CA ARG A 55 8.31 5.46 -18.26
C ARG A 55 9.59 6.19 -17.87
N LYS A 56 9.68 6.73 -16.65
CA LYS A 56 10.90 7.36 -16.13
C LYS A 56 11.90 6.37 -15.51
N THR A 57 11.58 5.08 -15.54
CA THR A 57 12.44 4.04 -14.98
C THR A 57 13.37 3.48 -16.06
N ASN A 58 14.63 3.20 -15.74
CA ASN A 58 15.59 2.61 -16.68
C ASN A 58 15.02 1.33 -17.35
N PRO A 59 15.16 1.13 -18.68
CA PRO A 59 14.58 -0.01 -19.40
C PRO A 59 14.97 -1.38 -18.84
N VAL A 60 16.19 -1.52 -18.33
CA VAL A 60 16.69 -2.77 -17.72
C VAL A 60 15.87 -3.14 -16.49
N LEU A 61 15.40 -2.14 -15.72
CA LEU A 61 14.49 -2.37 -14.60
C LEU A 61 13.06 -2.62 -15.08
N GLN A 62 12.60 -1.96 -16.16
CA GLN A 62 11.25 -2.20 -16.71
C GLN A 62 11.06 -3.63 -17.21
N GLN A 63 12.06 -4.18 -17.90
CA GLN A 63 12.04 -5.54 -18.44
C GLN A 63 12.05 -6.63 -17.35
N ASN A 64 12.44 -6.28 -16.11
CA ASN A 64 12.44 -7.18 -14.98
C ASN A 64 11.55 -6.65 -13.86
N LEU A 65 10.25 -6.97 -13.95
CA LEU A 65 9.25 -6.58 -12.96
C LEU A 65 9.65 -6.94 -11.51
N GLY A 66 10.29 -8.10 -11.29
CA GLY A 66 10.75 -8.50 -9.95
C GLY A 66 11.77 -7.51 -9.37
N ARG A 67 12.77 -7.12 -10.17
CA ARG A 67 13.76 -6.09 -9.80
C ARG A 67 13.12 -4.70 -9.64
N PHE A 68 12.16 -4.36 -10.49
CA PHE A 68 11.40 -3.12 -10.37
C PHE A 68 10.68 -3.03 -9.02
N TYR A 69 9.83 -4.01 -8.69
CA TYR A 69 9.09 -4.02 -7.43
C TYR A 69 10.01 -4.07 -6.22
N LYS A 70 11.08 -4.86 -6.28
CA LYS A 70 12.12 -4.87 -5.24
C LYS A 70 12.72 -3.49 -5.01
N LYS A 71 13.06 -2.75 -6.08
CA LYS A 71 13.68 -1.43 -5.97
C LYS A 71 12.70 -0.38 -5.42
N VAL A 72 11.46 -0.38 -5.90
CA VAL A 72 10.40 0.52 -5.42
C VAL A 72 10.11 0.28 -3.94
N LEU A 73 9.99 -0.98 -3.54
CA LEU A 73 9.73 -1.32 -2.14
C LEU A 73 10.91 -1.01 -1.22
N ASP A 74 12.16 -1.23 -1.67
CA ASP A 74 13.36 -0.81 -0.92
C ASP A 74 13.38 0.71 -0.67
N ILE A 75 12.99 1.52 -1.66
CA ILE A 75 12.87 2.98 -1.49
C ILE A 75 11.83 3.33 -0.43
N LEU A 76 10.62 2.75 -0.51
CA LEU A 76 9.55 3.00 0.45
C LEU A 76 9.96 2.58 1.87
N ILE A 77 10.51 1.37 2.03
CA ILE A 77 10.91 0.86 3.35
C ILE A 77 12.04 1.69 3.96
N ARG A 78 13.05 2.07 3.18
CA ARG A 78 14.13 2.96 3.69
C ARG A 78 13.57 4.27 4.22
N PHE A 79 12.62 4.86 3.50
CA PHE A 79 11.97 6.10 3.90
C PHE A 79 11.13 5.93 5.18
N LEU A 80 10.38 4.83 5.29
CA LEU A 80 9.61 4.50 6.49
C LEU A 80 10.51 4.27 7.71
N ILE A 81 11.59 3.51 7.53
CA ILE A 81 12.55 3.19 8.59
C ILE A 81 13.23 4.44 9.16
N GLN A 82 13.64 5.38 8.31
CA GLN A 82 14.22 6.66 8.75
C GLN A 82 13.26 7.49 9.61
N ARG A 83 11.96 7.19 9.52
CA ARG A 83 10.88 7.85 10.26
C ARG A 83 10.37 7.02 11.43
N CYS A 84 10.84 5.79 11.62
CA CYS A 84 10.52 5.02 12.81
C CYS A 84 11.07 5.75 14.04
N HIS A 85 10.28 5.79 15.10
CA HIS A 85 10.74 6.34 16.37
C HIS A 85 12.00 5.60 16.84
N ALA A 86 12.92 6.31 17.49
CA ALA A 86 14.15 5.73 18.01
C ALA A 86 13.91 4.50 18.90
N ASN A 87 12.76 4.49 19.60
CA ASN A 87 12.32 3.43 20.50
C ASN A 87 11.48 2.33 19.81
N CYS A 88 11.44 2.27 18.48
CA CYS A 88 10.77 1.18 17.78
C CYS A 88 11.62 -0.09 17.89
N GLU A 89 11.14 -1.05 18.68
CA GLU A 89 11.82 -2.35 18.94
C GLU A 89 11.42 -3.42 17.93
N GLN A 90 10.23 -3.32 17.33
CA GLN A 90 9.69 -4.35 16.45
C GLN A 90 8.88 -3.75 15.30
N ILE A 91 9.10 -4.28 14.10
CA ILE A 91 8.34 -3.93 12.90
C ILE A 91 7.63 -5.16 12.32
N PHE A 92 6.35 -5.01 12.00
CA PHE A 92 5.57 -5.99 11.27
C PHE A 92 5.32 -5.45 9.86
N VAL A 93 5.80 -6.16 8.84
CA VAL A 93 5.52 -5.87 7.44
C VAL A 93 4.55 -6.90 6.91
N ILE A 94 3.33 -6.46 6.60
CA ILE A 94 2.29 -7.31 6.01
C ILE A 94 2.08 -6.84 4.57
N THR A 95 2.07 -7.78 3.64
CA THR A 95 1.82 -7.51 2.22
C THR A 95 0.82 -8.52 1.67
N ASP A 96 0.15 -8.15 0.58
CA ASP A 96 -0.74 -9.07 -0.12
C ASP A 96 0.05 -10.21 -0.79
N LEU A 97 -0.64 -11.34 -1.02
CA LEU A 97 -0.10 -12.48 -1.73
C LEU A 97 0.15 -12.12 -3.20
N LEU A 98 1.42 -12.17 -3.61
CA LEU A 98 1.76 -12.16 -5.03
C LEU A 98 1.47 -13.54 -5.65
N PRO A 99 0.75 -13.63 -6.79
CA PRO A 99 0.39 -14.90 -7.41
C PRO A 99 1.58 -15.75 -7.85
N ILE A 100 2.73 -15.11 -8.09
CA ILE A 100 3.92 -15.76 -8.64
C ILE A 100 4.97 -15.94 -7.54
N GLU A 101 5.21 -17.19 -7.16
CA GLU A 101 6.10 -17.55 -6.05
C GLU A 101 7.51 -16.98 -6.19
N LYS A 102 8.10 -17.05 -7.39
CA LYS A 102 9.44 -16.49 -7.64
C LYS A 102 9.47 -14.98 -7.37
N LYS A 103 8.44 -14.25 -7.81
CA LYS A 103 8.33 -12.80 -7.58
C LYS A 103 8.16 -12.50 -6.09
N ARG A 104 7.37 -13.31 -5.38
CA ARG A 104 7.22 -13.23 -3.92
C ARG A 104 8.56 -13.39 -3.20
N LYS A 105 9.33 -14.44 -3.52
CA LYS A 105 10.65 -14.69 -2.92
C LYS A 105 11.65 -13.56 -3.20
N GLU A 106 11.66 -13.01 -4.42
CA GLU A 106 12.51 -11.87 -4.78
C GLU A 106 12.13 -10.58 -4.02
N LEU A 107 10.82 -10.33 -3.87
CA LEU A 107 10.29 -9.20 -3.11
C LEU A 107 10.64 -9.34 -1.62
N GLU A 108 10.32 -10.49 -1.02
CA GLU A 108 10.60 -10.81 0.38
C GLU A 108 12.08 -10.65 0.69
N LYS A 109 12.97 -11.18 -0.18
CA LYS A 109 14.41 -10.97 -0.05
C LYS A 109 14.77 -9.49 -0.05
N GLY A 110 14.12 -8.68 -0.87
CA GLY A 110 14.28 -7.21 -0.88
C GLY A 110 13.94 -6.60 0.47
N ILE A 111 12.71 -6.84 0.95
CA ILE A 111 12.21 -6.36 2.25
C ILE A 111 13.17 -6.72 3.38
N LYS A 112 13.52 -8.02 3.49
CA LYS A 112 14.42 -8.52 4.52
C LYS A 112 15.82 -7.90 4.46
N THR A 113 16.35 -7.67 3.25
CA THR A 113 17.66 -7.00 3.09
C THR A 113 17.63 -5.58 3.65
N THR A 114 16.58 -4.82 3.37
CA THR A 114 16.43 -3.44 3.85
C THR A 114 16.21 -3.39 5.36
N LEU A 115 15.35 -4.26 5.91
CA LEU A 115 15.08 -4.32 7.36
C LEU A 115 16.29 -4.81 8.16
N ALA A 116 17.09 -5.73 7.62
CA ALA A 116 18.31 -6.20 8.28
C ALA A 116 19.34 -5.07 8.50
N GLN A 117 19.37 -4.06 7.62
CA GLN A 117 20.20 -2.86 7.80
C GLN A 117 19.72 -2.00 8.98
N TRP A 118 18.43 -2.04 9.31
CA TRP A 118 17.85 -1.29 10.42
C TRP A 118 18.02 -1.98 11.77
N THR A 119 18.07 -3.32 11.80
CA THR A 119 18.24 -4.10 13.03
C THR A 119 19.69 -4.32 13.45
N SER A 120 20.64 -3.55 12.90
CA SER A 120 22.08 -3.77 13.16
C SER A 120 22.51 -3.52 14.60
N ASP A 121 21.69 -2.85 15.42
CA ASP A 121 21.93 -2.57 16.84
C ASP A 121 21.43 -3.65 17.81
N HIS A 122 21.02 -4.83 17.30
CA HIS A 122 20.64 -6.05 18.04
C HIS A 122 19.45 -5.94 19.00
N GLN A 123 18.92 -4.73 19.26
CA GLN A 123 17.73 -4.51 20.09
C GLN A 123 16.42 -4.53 19.29
N ARG A 124 16.52 -4.55 17.95
CA ARG A 124 15.38 -4.44 17.05
C ARG A 124 15.11 -5.75 16.32
N THR A 125 13.83 -6.04 16.09
CA THR A 125 13.36 -7.22 15.37
C THR A 125 12.36 -6.86 14.27
N TYR A 126 12.21 -7.73 13.27
CA TYR A 126 11.22 -7.54 12.22
C TYR A 126 10.55 -8.86 11.82
N HIS A 127 9.32 -8.76 11.33
CA HIS A 127 8.56 -9.86 10.76
C HIS A 127 8.00 -9.46 9.39
N VAL A 128 7.99 -10.41 8.46
CA VAL A 128 7.43 -10.21 7.12
C VAL A 128 6.38 -11.29 6.87
N PHE A 129 5.17 -10.87 6.56
CA PHE A 129 4.02 -11.73 6.29
C PHE A 129 3.44 -11.44 4.91
N HIS A 130 2.93 -12.50 4.29
CA HIS A 130 2.25 -12.47 3.01
C HIS A 130 0.89 -13.13 3.16
N TYR A 131 -0.17 -12.33 3.24
CA TYR A 131 -1.54 -12.81 3.44
C TYR A 131 -2.42 -12.41 2.27
N ALA A 132 -3.49 -13.16 2.01
CA ALA A 132 -4.45 -12.74 1.01
C ALA A 132 -5.19 -11.49 1.53
N SER A 133 -5.41 -10.48 0.69
CA SER A 133 -6.21 -9.28 1.07
C SER A 133 -7.54 -9.64 1.73
N LYS A 134 -8.18 -10.73 1.30
CA LYS A 134 -9.42 -11.22 1.91
C LYS A 134 -9.34 -11.65 3.38
N SER A 135 -8.14 -11.98 3.87
CA SER A 135 -7.91 -12.44 5.24
C SER A 135 -7.54 -11.33 6.23
N ASP A 136 -7.31 -10.10 5.75
CA ASP A 136 -6.88 -8.99 6.60
C ASP A 136 -7.57 -7.68 6.17
N LEU A 137 -8.29 -7.05 7.10
CA LEU A 137 -8.97 -5.79 6.82
C LEU A 137 -7.99 -4.65 6.53
N ASN A 138 -6.79 -4.65 7.09
CA ASN A 138 -5.82 -3.58 6.81
C ASN A 138 -5.31 -3.66 5.37
N LEU A 139 -5.19 -4.86 4.79
CA LEU A 139 -4.90 -5.05 3.37
C LEU A 139 -6.04 -4.52 2.47
N GLN A 140 -7.29 -4.65 2.90
CA GLN A 140 -8.44 -4.06 2.19
C GLN A 140 -8.45 -2.52 2.32
N ILE A 141 -8.15 -1.99 3.51
CA ILE A 141 -8.05 -0.54 3.76
C ILE A 141 -6.93 0.06 2.91
N ILE A 142 -5.74 -0.55 2.87
CA ILE A 142 -4.61 -0.03 2.08
C ILE A 142 -4.87 -0.12 0.58
N ASP A 143 -5.65 -1.11 0.11
CA ASP A 143 -6.11 -1.17 -1.29
C ASP A 143 -6.96 0.07 -1.65
N TYR A 144 -7.92 0.42 -0.80
CA TYR A 144 -8.74 1.63 -0.95
C TYR A 144 -7.91 2.92 -0.95
N LEU A 145 -6.95 3.04 -0.04
CA LEU A 145 -6.05 4.20 0.04
C LEU A 145 -5.16 4.30 -1.21
N ASN A 146 -4.59 3.18 -1.65
CA ASN A 146 -3.82 3.11 -2.89
C ASN A 146 -4.66 3.49 -4.10
N TRP A 147 -5.92 3.03 -4.17
CA TRP A 147 -6.85 3.38 -5.24
C TRP A 147 -7.13 4.87 -5.27
N ALA A 148 -7.42 5.51 -4.13
CA ALA A 148 -7.69 6.94 -4.06
C ALA A 148 -6.48 7.78 -4.52
N ILE A 149 -5.27 7.42 -4.07
CA ILE A 149 -4.03 8.06 -4.48
C ILE A 149 -3.80 7.86 -5.99
N TYR A 150 -3.95 6.64 -6.48
CA TYR A 150 -3.79 6.32 -7.90
C TYR A 150 -4.76 7.12 -8.78
N ARG A 151 -6.04 7.19 -8.40
CA ARG A 151 -7.08 7.94 -9.14
C ARG A 151 -6.76 9.43 -9.25
N LYS A 152 -6.29 10.02 -8.15
CA LYS A 152 -5.85 11.42 -8.13
C LYS A 152 -4.70 11.66 -9.11
N TRP A 153 -3.67 10.81 -9.08
CA TRP A 153 -2.49 10.98 -9.93
C TRP A 153 -2.76 10.69 -11.40
N GLU A 154 -3.51 9.62 -11.69
CA GLU A 154 -3.73 9.16 -13.07
C GLU A 154 -4.79 10.00 -13.79
N ARG A 155 -5.83 10.44 -13.08
CA ARG A 155 -7.04 11.03 -13.69
C ARG A 155 -7.43 12.40 -13.15
N GLY A 156 -6.67 12.95 -12.20
CA GLY A 156 -7.05 14.20 -11.52
C GLY A 156 -8.31 14.08 -10.65
N ASP A 157 -8.77 12.85 -10.35
CA ASP A 157 -9.97 12.58 -9.57
C ASP A 157 -9.60 12.48 -8.08
N SER A 158 -9.73 13.59 -7.35
CA SER A 158 -9.35 13.70 -5.94
C SER A 158 -10.48 13.38 -4.96
N ARG A 159 -11.72 13.13 -5.42
CA ARG A 159 -12.90 13.06 -4.55
C ARG A 159 -12.73 12.12 -3.34
N SER A 160 -12.27 10.89 -3.57
CA SER A 160 -12.03 9.93 -2.48
C SER A 160 -10.74 10.22 -1.71
N TYR A 161 -9.73 10.78 -2.38
CA TYR A 161 -8.48 11.18 -1.74
C TYR A 161 -8.71 12.28 -0.71
N ASP A 162 -9.54 13.28 -1.03
CA ASP A 162 -9.81 14.42 -0.16
C ASP A 162 -10.48 14.00 1.16
N LEU A 163 -11.28 12.92 1.14
CA LEU A 163 -11.90 12.34 2.34
C LEU A 163 -10.89 11.74 3.33
N VAL A 164 -9.76 11.24 2.83
CA VAL A 164 -8.74 10.54 3.63
C VAL A 164 -7.41 11.29 3.68
N ARG A 165 -7.32 12.47 3.06
CA ARG A 165 -6.06 13.20 2.86
C ARG A 165 -5.30 13.45 4.16
N SER A 166 -6.00 13.65 5.27
CA SER A 166 -5.39 13.90 6.58
C SER A 166 -4.64 12.70 7.17
N CYS A 167 -4.90 11.47 6.72
CA CYS A 167 -4.07 10.31 7.11
C CYS A 167 -2.81 10.19 6.24
N VAL A 168 -2.76 10.89 5.09
CA VAL A 168 -1.62 10.87 4.16
C VAL A 168 -0.53 11.80 4.66
N ARG A 169 0.41 11.24 5.42
CA ARG A 169 1.56 11.98 5.96
C ARG A 169 2.56 12.36 4.87
N SER A 170 2.77 11.48 3.89
CA SER A 170 3.59 11.84 2.74
C SER A 170 3.21 11.10 1.47
N GLU A 171 3.41 11.79 0.36
CA GLU A 171 3.14 11.28 -0.98
C GLU A 171 4.04 12.01 -1.96
N PHE A 172 4.82 11.28 -2.76
CA PHE A 172 5.72 11.89 -3.73
C PHE A 172 6.07 10.98 -4.90
N GLU A 173 6.37 11.59 -6.04
CA GLU A 173 6.87 10.89 -7.21
C GLU A 173 8.38 10.62 -7.09
N VAL A 174 8.78 9.34 -7.11
CA VAL A 174 10.18 8.91 -6.89
C VAL A 174 11.14 9.45 -7.95
N PHE A 175 10.67 9.61 -9.19
CA PHE A 175 11.49 10.03 -10.33
C PHE A 175 11.15 11.44 -10.81
N LYS A 176 10.61 12.30 -9.94
CA LYS A 176 10.16 13.66 -10.29
C LYS A 176 11.21 14.50 -11.00
N SER A 177 12.48 14.40 -10.59
CA SER A 177 13.60 15.15 -11.18
C SER A 177 14.18 14.53 -12.45
N GLY A 178 13.75 13.31 -12.80
CA GLY A 178 14.21 12.63 -14.01
C GLY A 178 13.54 13.21 -15.25
N THR A 179 14.35 13.58 -16.25
CA THR A 179 13.88 14.10 -17.54
C THR A 179 13.84 13.04 -18.65
N ASN A 180 14.49 11.88 -18.42
CA ASN A 180 14.54 10.80 -19.41
C ASN A 180 13.27 9.95 -19.37
N ILE A 181 12.67 9.76 -20.53
CA ILE A 181 11.49 8.92 -20.75
C ILE A 181 11.88 7.77 -21.67
N TYR A 182 11.49 6.56 -21.28
CA TYR A 182 11.70 5.32 -22.03
C TYR A 182 10.36 4.73 -22.46
N TYR A 183 10.33 4.10 -23.64
CA TYR A 183 9.18 3.46 -24.26
C TYR A 183 9.45 1.98 -24.53
#